data_AF-A0A9D5NA03-F1
#
_entry.id   AF-A0A9D5NA03-F1
#
_cell.length_a   1.000
_cell.length_b   1.000
_cell.length_c   1.000
_cell.angle_alpha   90.00
_cell.angle_beta   90.00
_cell.angle_gamma   90.00
#
_symmetry.space_group_name_H-M   'P 1'
#
loop_
_entity.id
_entity.type
_entity.pdbx_description
1 polymer ?
#
loop_
_entity_poly.entity_id
_entity_poly.type
_entity_poly.pdbx_seq_one_letter_code
_entity_poly.pdbx_strand_id
1 'polypeptide(L)'
;MDIEHKKIYGNLIEHYREEYQQKYGSDQWGIEQFLHIKGKYERICSRTTYYHMRTDRTVNEQIYIDLIRNLGLKYKEFPMIDSALEGVFLELHSSVLKMENDKLLRLREHINSLFAEARKYFYYNDVYKLLIFLIELHTDRLRDYSLEEREHLSNVSFILTNFDYNLILYSQLVHIVNYTKNYRHLDILFSELPLLDDTSDPLILYCLLYKYYNTNQLELGNQVLNKIYSIVPESNTRFLFRVKLQELFYVYNFDSSRADSSYQEAYKYIKQHSEIPRRLLKSFHYNYAMHLFSNYRYEDAINTFEEYFKVTDTFNVYAESNYAMCHVLAKKKIKREYDLDSLDDSNVWPCILKYCVLKENNDIEELFGIMEKEIIPNCFKDLPPILLEFVQKETLWLTEVTKKYKILKSLNIKLIDNLTK
;
A
#
# COMPACT_ATOMS: atom_id res chain seq x y z
N MET A 1 -2.09 -12.76 33.15
CA MET A 1 -2.19 -11.51 32.37
C MET A 1 -1.61 -10.37 33.20
N ASP A 2 -0.65 -9.62 32.66
CA ASP A 2 -0.23 -8.37 33.30
C ASP A 2 -1.33 -7.29 33.19
N ILE A 3 -1.08 -6.15 33.82
CA ILE A 3 -2.02 -5.04 33.99
C ILE A 3 -2.41 -4.39 32.67
N GLU A 4 -1.45 -4.29 31.74
CA GLU A 4 -1.64 -3.65 30.46
C GLU A 4 -2.55 -4.50 29.58
N HIS A 5 -2.28 -5.81 29.52
CA HIS A 5 -3.15 -6.77 28.85
C HIS A 5 -4.58 -6.75 29.39
N LYS A 6 -4.77 -6.71 30.72
CA LYS A 6 -6.11 -6.66 31.34
C LYS A 6 -6.92 -5.44 30.88
N LYS A 7 -6.28 -4.28 30.81
CA LYS A 7 -6.93 -3.03 30.34
C LYS A 7 -7.38 -3.13 28.89
N ILE A 8 -6.57 -3.75 28.03
CA ILE A 8 -6.85 -3.96 26.62
C ILE A 8 -8.05 -4.88 26.44
N TYR A 9 -8.05 -6.03 27.12
CA TYR A 9 -9.17 -6.96 27.10
C TYR A 9 -10.47 -6.33 27.62
N GLY A 10 -10.41 -5.50 28.67
CA GLY A 10 -11.56 -4.76 29.18
C GLY A 10 -12.19 -3.85 28.13
N ASN A 11 -11.37 -3.07 27.42
CA ASN A 11 -11.84 -2.16 26.37
C ASN A 11 -12.47 -2.92 25.18
N LEU A 12 -11.91 -4.07 24.80
CA LEU A 12 -12.43 -4.88 23.70
C LEU A 12 -13.75 -5.56 24.03
N ILE A 13 -13.86 -6.12 25.24
CA ILE A 13 -15.12 -6.72 25.71
C ILE A 13 -16.25 -5.69 25.66
N GLU A 14 -15.97 -4.45 26.06
CA GLU A 14 -16.93 -3.36 26.00
C GLU A 14 -17.26 -2.95 24.57
N HIS A 15 -16.25 -2.74 23.73
CA HIS A 15 -16.43 -2.40 22.32
C HIS A 15 -17.34 -3.41 21.62
N TYR A 16 -17.05 -4.71 21.75
CA TYR A 16 -17.87 -5.76 21.14
C TYR A 16 -19.29 -5.81 21.72
N ARG A 17 -19.45 -5.62 23.03
CA ARG A 17 -20.77 -5.53 23.65
C ARG A 17 -21.56 -4.35 23.09
N GLU A 18 -20.93 -3.20 22.90
CA GLU A 18 -21.57 -1.99 22.35
C GLU A 18 -21.99 -2.18 20.90
N GLU A 19 -21.12 -2.75 20.07
CA GLU A 19 -21.48 -3.11 18.69
C GLU A 19 -22.65 -4.09 18.66
N TYR A 20 -22.67 -5.09 19.55
CA TYR A 20 -23.79 -6.02 19.65
C TYR A 20 -25.07 -5.37 20.15
N GLN A 21 -24.98 -4.43 21.08
CA GLN A 21 -26.13 -3.66 21.52
C GLN A 21 -26.71 -2.81 20.38
N GLN A 22 -25.86 -2.20 19.55
CA GLN A 22 -26.30 -1.44 18.38
C GLN A 22 -26.95 -2.35 17.33
N LYS A 23 -26.37 -3.53 17.08
CA LYS A 23 -26.81 -4.44 16.02
C LYS A 23 -28.02 -5.31 16.38
N TYR A 24 -28.12 -5.73 17.64
CA TYR A 24 -29.10 -6.71 18.10
C TYR A 24 -30.03 -6.18 19.21
N GLY A 25 -29.82 -4.94 19.66
CA GLY A 25 -30.67 -4.25 20.61
C GLY A 25 -30.32 -4.46 22.08
N SER A 26 -30.77 -3.52 22.92
CA SER A 26 -30.53 -3.47 24.37
C SER A 26 -31.13 -4.65 25.14
N ASP A 27 -32.18 -5.28 24.62
CA ASP A 27 -32.87 -6.37 25.30
C ASP A 27 -32.04 -7.66 25.35
N GLN A 28 -31.05 -7.79 24.47
CA GLN A 28 -30.14 -8.95 24.42
C GLN A 28 -28.72 -8.63 24.88
N TRP A 29 -28.26 -7.39 24.69
CA TRP A 29 -26.85 -6.99 24.91
C TRP A 29 -26.69 -5.74 25.79
N GLY A 30 -27.76 -5.33 26.47
CA GLY A 30 -27.69 -4.37 27.56
C GLY A 30 -26.73 -4.86 28.64
N ILE A 31 -26.14 -3.90 29.37
CA ILE A 31 -25.11 -4.21 30.39
C ILE A 31 -25.60 -5.24 31.41
N GLU A 32 -26.86 -5.20 31.84
CA GLU A 32 -27.34 -6.23 32.79
C GLU A 32 -27.36 -7.60 32.13
N GLN A 33 -27.95 -7.72 30.95
CA GLN A 33 -28.09 -8.98 30.24
C GLN A 33 -26.72 -9.60 29.92
N PHE A 34 -25.76 -8.78 29.52
CA PHE A 34 -24.41 -9.21 29.18
C PHE A 34 -23.62 -9.73 30.40
N LEU A 35 -23.89 -9.22 31.59
CA LEU A 35 -23.21 -9.63 32.82
C LEU A 35 -23.77 -10.95 33.40
N HIS A 36 -24.82 -11.53 32.81
CA HIS A 36 -25.39 -12.82 33.23
C HIS A 36 -24.98 -13.94 32.28
N ILE A 37 -24.60 -15.11 32.81
CA ILE A 37 -24.25 -16.28 32.00
C ILE A 37 -25.46 -16.63 31.11
N LYS A 38 -25.25 -16.69 29.79
CA LYS A 38 -26.32 -16.96 28.82
C LYS A 38 -27.05 -18.28 29.16
N GLY A 39 -28.35 -18.20 29.43
CA GLY A 39 -29.18 -19.35 29.81
C GLY A 39 -29.17 -19.71 31.29
N LYS A 40 -28.54 -18.92 32.17
CA LYS A 40 -28.57 -19.08 33.63
C LYS A 40 -28.90 -17.75 34.32
N TYR A 41 -29.44 -17.83 35.54
CA TYR A 41 -29.66 -16.65 36.41
C TYR A 41 -28.41 -16.18 37.16
N GLU A 42 -27.25 -16.78 36.88
CA GLU A 42 -25.99 -16.50 37.56
C GLU A 42 -25.26 -15.33 36.91
N ARG A 43 -24.76 -14.40 37.73
CA ARG A 43 -24.09 -13.17 37.29
C ARG A 43 -22.57 -13.41 37.26
N ILE A 44 -21.92 -13.10 36.15
CA ILE A 44 -20.47 -13.23 35.93
C ILE A 44 -19.70 -12.25 36.83
N CYS A 45 -20.11 -10.97 36.82
CA CYS A 45 -19.54 -9.96 37.72
C CYS A 45 -20.49 -8.76 37.94
N SER A 46 -20.18 -7.93 38.92
CA SER A 46 -20.91 -6.69 39.17
C SER A 46 -20.61 -5.62 38.10
N ARG A 47 -21.53 -4.65 37.90
CA ARG A 47 -21.27 -3.48 37.04
C ARG A 47 -19.98 -2.77 37.43
N THR A 48 -19.76 -2.59 38.72
CA THR A 48 -18.56 -1.93 39.27
C THR A 48 -17.31 -2.70 38.86
N THR A 49 -17.31 -4.03 39.03
CA THR A 49 -16.20 -4.89 38.59
C THR A 49 -15.97 -4.81 37.09
N TYR A 50 -17.03 -4.81 36.28
CA TYR A 50 -16.97 -4.66 34.82
C TYR A 50 -16.33 -3.33 34.40
N TYR A 51 -16.74 -2.19 34.98
CA TYR A 51 -16.13 -0.90 34.68
C TYR A 51 -14.69 -0.78 35.17
N HIS A 52 -14.35 -1.45 36.28
CA HIS A 52 -12.97 -1.53 36.77
C HIS A 52 -12.05 -2.36 35.87
N MET A 53 -12.57 -3.22 34.98
CA MET A 53 -11.73 -3.95 34.00
C MET A 53 -10.97 -3.00 33.07
N ARG A 54 -11.46 -1.76 32.90
CA ARG A 54 -10.85 -0.73 32.06
C ARG A 54 -9.80 0.11 32.78
N THR A 55 -9.74 0.04 34.10
CA THR A 55 -8.99 1.01 34.92
C THR A 55 -8.17 0.38 36.04
N ASP A 56 -8.39 -0.89 36.40
CA ASP A 56 -7.96 -1.44 37.70
C ASP A 56 -7.13 -2.74 37.60
N ARG A 57 -6.23 -2.94 38.57
CA ARG A 57 -5.19 -3.99 38.59
C ARG A 57 -5.63 -5.30 39.24
N THR A 58 -6.83 -5.36 39.82
CA THR A 58 -7.25 -6.42 40.76
C THR A 58 -8.36 -7.35 40.26
N VAL A 59 -8.84 -7.20 39.02
CA VAL A 59 -9.90 -8.07 38.49
C VAL A 59 -9.35 -9.48 38.18
N ASN A 60 -10.08 -10.50 38.67
CA ASN A 60 -9.78 -11.91 38.45
C ASN A 60 -9.86 -12.26 36.97
N GLU A 61 -8.85 -12.98 36.45
CA GLU A 61 -8.76 -13.41 35.06
C GLU A 61 -9.95 -14.26 34.62
N GLN A 62 -10.53 -15.04 35.53
CA GLN A 62 -11.72 -15.85 35.26
C GLN A 62 -12.92 -15.02 34.81
N ILE A 63 -13.06 -13.78 35.31
CA ILE A 63 -14.13 -12.86 34.90
C ILE A 63 -13.96 -12.44 33.44
N TYR A 64 -12.73 -12.19 32.99
CA TYR A 64 -12.45 -11.89 31.57
C TYR A 64 -12.84 -13.08 30.69
N ILE A 65 -12.42 -14.27 31.08
CA ILE A 65 -12.71 -15.52 30.35
C ILE A 65 -14.22 -15.73 30.23
N ASP A 66 -14.98 -15.54 31.31
CA ASP A 66 -16.42 -15.78 31.31
C ASP A 66 -17.19 -14.72 30.54
N LEU A 67 -16.76 -13.45 30.54
CA LEU A 67 -17.34 -12.40 29.69
C LEU A 67 -17.04 -12.63 28.20
N ILE A 68 -15.83 -13.07 27.86
CA ILE A 68 -15.43 -13.47 26.50
C ILE A 68 -16.30 -14.64 26.02
N ARG A 69 -16.52 -15.65 26.86
CA ARG A 69 -17.44 -16.76 26.56
C ARG A 69 -18.87 -16.27 26.34
N ASN A 70 -19.32 -15.28 27.12
CA ASN A 70 -20.65 -14.69 26.99
C ASN A 70 -20.84 -13.88 25.69
N LEU A 71 -19.75 -13.29 25.16
CA LEU A 71 -19.70 -12.71 23.81
C LEU A 71 -19.77 -13.78 22.70
N GLY A 72 -19.73 -15.09 23.05
CA GLY A 72 -19.63 -16.18 22.08
C GLY A 72 -18.23 -16.34 21.48
N LEU A 73 -17.22 -15.71 22.09
CA LEU A 73 -15.82 -15.86 21.70
C LEU A 73 -15.28 -17.17 22.27
N LYS A 74 -15.05 -18.17 21.42
CA LYS A 74 -14.57 -19.50 21.82
C LYS A 74 -13.05 -19.58 21.78
N TYR A 75 -12.41 -18.86 22.69
CA TYR A 75 -10.96 -18.94 22.96
C TYR A 75 -10.61 -20.37 23.43
N LYS A 76 -9.63 -21.03 22.79
CA LYS A 76 -9.14 -22.41 23.08
C LYS A 76 -10.06 -23.59 22.75
N GLU A 77 -11.10 -23.40 21.94
CA GLU A 77 -11.96 -24.53 21.52
C GLU A 77 -11.38 -25.33 20.34
N PHE A 78 -10.41 -24.75 19.61
CA PHE A 78 -9.66 -25.45 18.56
C PHE A 78 -8.16 -25.49 18.90
N PRO A 79 -7.73 -26.33 19.87
CA PRO A 79 -6.31 -26.44 20.23
C PRO A 79 -5.40 -26.73 19.04
N MET A 80 -5.91 -27.42 18.01
CA MET A 80 -5.18 -27.70 16.78
C MET A 80 -4.93 -26.44 15.93
N ILE A 81 -5.88 -25.49 15.90
CA ILE A 81 -5.69 -24.20 15.21
C ILE A 81 -4.71 -23.35 16.02
N ASP A 82 -4.92 -23.28 17.34
CA ASP A 82 -4.03 -22.50 18.22
C ASP A 82 -2.58 -23.00 18.15
N SER A 83 -2.36 -24.31 18.05
CA SER A 83 -1.03 -24.90 17.87
C SER A 83 -0.46 -24.70 16.46
N ALA A 84 -1.31 -24.67 15.44
CA ALA A 84 -0.89 -24.45 14.05
C ALA A 84 -0.58 -22.98 13.75
N LEU A 85 -1.16 -22.06 14.50
CA LEU A 85 -1.03 -20.62 14.28
C LEU A 85 0.43 -20.15 14.34
N GLU A 86 1.22 -20.64 15.29
CA GLU A 86 2.63 -20.29 15.40
C GLU A 86 3.40 -20.67 14.12
N GLY A 87 3.17 -21.87 13.58
CA GLY A 87 3.76 -22.29 12.31
C GLY A 87 3.32 -21.42 11.13
N VAL A 88 2.04 -21.04 11.08
CA VAL A 88 1.51 -20.12 10.06
C VAL A 88 2.17 -18.75 10.15
N PHE A 89 2.33 -18.20 11.36
CA PHE A 89 2.98 -16.90 11.56
C PHE A 89 4.46 -16.93 11.16
N LEU A 90 5.20 -17.96 11.54
CA LEU A 90 6.61 -18.14 11.17
C LEU A 90 6.80 -18.31 9.66
N GLU A 91 5.93 -19.10 9.02
CA GLU A 91 5.97 -19.28 7.56
C GLU A 91 5.58 -17.99 6.83
N LEU A 92 4.58 -17.26 7.35
CA LEU A 92 4.17 -15.96 6.81
C LEU A 92 5.30 -14.95 6.92
N HIS A 93 5.90 -14.79 8.11
CA HIS A 93 7.02 -13.88 8.35
C HIS A 93 8.18 -14.14 7.40
N SER A 94 8.65 -15.39 7.36
CA SER A 94 9.78 -15.77 6.51
C SER A 94 9.49 -15.60 5.02
N SER A 95 8.26 -15.89 4.58
CA SER A 95 7.83 -15.72 3.19
C SER A 95 7.69 -14.24 2.80
N VAL A 96 7.21 -13.39 3.71
CA VAL A 96 7.14 -11.93 3.54
C VAL A 96 8.54 -11.33 3.48
N LEU A 97 9.41 -11.70 4.41
CA LEU A 97 10.78 -11.21 4.48
C LEU A 97 11.58 -11.61 3.24
N LYS A 98 11.35 -12.80 2.68
CA LYS A 98 12.02 -13.26 1.45
C LYS A 98 11.27 -12.89 0.17
N MET A 99 10.08 -12.28 0.29
CA MET A 99 9.18 -11.96 -0.82
C MET A 99 8.90 -13.17 -1.74
N GLU A 100 8.57 -14.31 -1.13
CA GLU A 100 8.29 -15.57 -1.82
C GLU A 100 6.79 -15.68 -2.14
N ASN A 101 6.35 -14.97 -3.20
CA ASN A 101 4.93 -14.90 -3.59
C ASN A 101 4.25 -16.29 -3.72
N ASP A 102 4.93 -17.28 -4.32
CA ASP A 102 4.38 -18.62 -4.46
C ASP A 102 4.16 -19.32 -3.11
N LYS A 103 5.03 -19.07 -2.12
CA LYS A 103 4.84 -19.58 -0.76
C LYS A 103 3.68 -18.86 -0.09
N LEU A 104 3.57 -17.55 -0.23
CA LEU A 104 2.43 -16.78 0.29
C LEU A 104 1.09 -17.27 -0.29
N LEU A 105 1.06 -17.60 -1.59
CA LEU A 105 -0.13 -18.18 -2.23
C LEU A 105 -0.46 -19.59 -1.71
N ARG A 106 0.54 -20.45 -1.52
CA ARG A 106 0.32 -21.78 -0.90
C ARG A 106 -0.13 -21.66 0.55
N LEU A 107 0.47 -20.75 1.31
CA LEU A 107 0.12 -20.47 2.69
C LEU A 107 -1.31 -19.95 2.82
N ARG A 108 -1.77 -19.14 1.86
CA ARG A 108 -3.17 -18.71 1.77
C ARG A 108 -4.13 -19.90 1.68
N GLU A 109 -3.82 -20.88 0.84
CA GLU A 109 -4.64 -22.10 0.73
C GLU A 109 -4.58 -22.96 1.99
N HIS A 110 -3.42 -23.03 2.64
CA HIS A 110 -3.28 -23.71 3.92
C HIS A 110 -4.13 -23.05 5.03
N ILE A 111 -4.02 -21.72 5.19
CA ILE A 111 -4.87 -20.93 6.10
C ILE A 111 -6.33 -21.15 5.76
N ASN A 112 -6.66 -21.21 4.46
CA ASN A 112 -8.04 -21.42 4.05
C ASN A 112 -8.61 -22.72 4.60
N SER A 113 -7.86 -23.81 4.44
CA SER A 113 -8.21 -25.14 4.94
C SER A 113 -8.23 -25.18 6.47
N LEU A 114 -7.20 -24.64 7.14
CA LEU A 114 -7.06 -24.64 8.60
C LEU A 114 -8.26 -23.99 9.30
N PHE A 115 -8.78 -22.91 8.71
CA PHE A 115 -9.87 -22.13 9.28
C PHE A 115 -11.27 -22.51 8.77
N ALA A 116 -11.41 -23.48 7.87
CA ALA A 116 -12.67 -23.76 7.17
C ALA A 116 -13.89 -23.90 8.11
N GLU A 117 -13.73 -24.59 9.24
CA GLU A 117 -14.80 -24.75 10.23
C GLU A 117 -14.81 -23.67 11.32
N ALA A 118 -13.67 -23.04 11.59
CA ALA A 118 -13.49 -22.10 12.69
C ALA A 118 -13.89 -20.65 12.33
N ARG A 119 -13.95 -20.28 11.05
CA ARG A 119 -14.36 -18.92 10.60
C ARG A 119 -15.76 -18.51 11.05
N LYS A 120 -16.63 -19.46 11.41
CA LYS A 120 -17.95 -19.14 11.99
C LYS A 120 -17.86 -18.50 13.38
N TYR A 121 -16.71 -18.63 14.05
CA TYR A 121 -16.46 -18.01 15.35
C TYR A 121 -15.72 -16.70 15.16
N PHE A 122 -16.22 -15.66 15.82
CA PHE A 122 -15.75 -14.28 15.64
C PHE A 122 -14.23 -14.13 15.81
N TYR A 123 -13.66 -14.66 16.91
CA TYR A 123 -12.21 -14.63 17.15
C TYR A 123 -11.41 -15.21 15.98
N TYR A 124 -11.70 -16.45 15.58
CA TYR A 124 -10.98 -17.12 14.50
C TYR A 124 -11.25 -16.49 13.13
N ASN A 125 -12.43 -15.89 12.91
CA ASN A 125 -12.72 -15.12 11.71
C ASN A 125 -11.81 -13.89 11.58
N ASP A 126 -11.58 -13.18 12.68
CA ASP A 126 -10.74 -11.99 12.70
C ASP A 126 -9.26 -12.34 12.55
N VAL A 127 -8.78 -13.39 13.21
CA VAL A 127 -7.43 -13.94 12.98
C VAL A 127 -7.26 -14.33 11.51
N TYR A 128 -8.23 -15.04 10.94
CA TYR A 128 -8.24 -15.42 9.53
C TYR A 128 -8.17 -14.18 8.63
N LYS A 129 -9.01 -13.16 8.84
CA LYS A 129 -9.02 -11.95 8.03
C LYS A 129 -7.70 -11.19 8.12
N LEU A 130 -7.08 -11.12 9.30
CA LEU A 130 -5.76 -10.49 9.48
C LEU A 130 -4.67 -11.22 8.68
N LEU A 131 -4.62 -12.54 8.78
CA LEU A 131 -3.65 -13.34 8.03
C LEU A 131 -3.82 -13.20 6.52
N ILE A 132 -5.06 -13.19 6.03
CA ILE A 132 -5.36 -12.95 4.62
C ILE A 132 -4.98 -11.54 4.20
N PHE A 133 -5.32 -10.52 5.00
CA PHE A 133 -4.93 -9.14 4.75
C PHE A 133 -3.40 -8.99 4.63
N LEU A 134 -2.64 -9.64 5.53
CA LEU A 134 -1.18 -9.64 5.48
C LEU A 134 -0.65 -10.27 4.18
N ILE A 135 -1.19 -11.41 3.77
CA ILE A 135 -0.82 -12.03 2.49
C ILE A 135 -1.17 -11.11 1.31
N GLU A 136 -2.36 -10.50 1.33
CA GLU A 136 -2.83 -9.61 0.26
C GLU A 136 -2.02 -8.30 0.19
N LEU A 137 -1.48 -7.82 1.31
CA LEU A 137 -0.55 -6.68 1.35
C LEU A 137 0.76 -6.97 0.58
N HIS A 138 1.21 -8.22 0.59
CA HIS A 138 2.48 -8.63 -0.02
C HIS A 138 2.32 -9.27 -1.39
N THR A 139 1.10 -9.55 -1.81
CA THR A 139 0.79 -10.08 -3.14
C THR A 139 0.13 -8.98 -3.96
N ASP A 140 0.20 -9.04 -5.29
CA ASP A 140 -0.47 -8.07 -6.19
C ASP A 140 -2.01 -8.21 -6.18
N ARG A 141 -2.59 -8.67 -5.06
CA ARG A 141 -4.00 -8.99 -4.86
C ARG A 141 -4.65 -8.18 -3.73
N LEU A 142 -4.00 -7.10 -3.28
CA LEU A 142 -4.58 -6.22 -2.28
C LEU A 142 -5.92 -5.66 -2.78
N ARG A 143 -7.01 -6.10 -2.15
CA ARG A 143 -8.33 -5.53 -2.36
C ARG A 143 -8.46 -4.17 -1.67
N ASP A 144 -9.42 -3.36 -2.10
CA ASP A 144 -9.75 -2.10 -1.43
C ASP A 144 -10.45 -2.39 -0.09
N TYR A 145 -9.69 -2.29 1.00
CA TYR A 145 -10.23 -2.35 2.35
C TYR A 145 -10.70 -0.95 2.79
N SER A 146 -11.86 -0.88 3.44
CA SER A 146 -12.36 0.39 4.01
C SER A 146 -11.44 0.87 5.15
N LEU A 147 -11.55 2.14 5.55
CA LEU A 147 -10.82 2.63 6.73
C LEU A 147 -11.20 1.83 7.99
N GLU A 148 -12.49 1.62 8.20
CA GLU A 148 -13.06 0.86 9.32
C GLU A 148 -12.57 -0.59 9.37
N GLU A 149 -12.56 -1.29 8.23
CA GLU A 149 -12.03 -2.66 8.16
C GLU A 149 -10.56 -2.71 8.55
N ARG A 150 -9.76 -1.72 8.14
CA ARG A 150 -8.34 -1.69 8.45
C ARG A 150 -8.07 -1.33 9.90
N GLU A 151 -8.83 -0.40 10.48
CA GLU A 151 -8.78 -0.07 11.91
C GLU A 151 -9.16 -1.30 12.76
N HIS A 152 -10.20 -2.03 12.36
CA HIS A 152 -10.60 -3.28 13.00
C HIS A 152 -9.45 -4.31 12.98
N LEU A 153 -8.82 -4.55 11.83
CA LEU A 153 -7.69 -5.49 11.71
C LEU A 153 -6.48 -5.05 12.55
N SER A 154 -6.21 -3.74 12.62
CA SER A 154 -5.19 -3.19 13.50
C SER A 154 -5.51 -3.44 14.98
N ASN A 155 -6.77 -3.35 15.38
CA ASN A 155 -7.17 -3.66 16.75
C ASN A 155 -7.05 -5.17 17.05
N VAL A 156 -7.43 -6.03 16.10
CA VAL A 156 -7.30 -7.49 16.21
C VAL A 156 -5.84 -7.90 16.40
N SER A 157 -4.92 -7.33 15.63
CA SER A 157 -3.49 -7.62 15.76
C SER A 157 -2.97 -7.31 17.16
N PHE A 158 -3.46 -6.26 17.83
CA PHE A 158 -3.05 -5.91 19.19
C PHE A 158 -3.43 -6.96 20.25
N ILE A 159 -4.43 -7.79 19.95
CA ILE A 159 -4.90 -8.89 20.82
C ILE A 159 -4.02 -10.13 20.66
N LEU A 160 -3.45 -10.30 19.47
CA LEU A 160 -2.72 -11.50 19.07
C LEU A 160 -1.25 -11.47 19.49
N THR A 161 -0.82 -10.46 20.25
CA THR A 161 0.56 -10.24 20.75
C THR A 161 1.21 -11.42 21.47
N ASN A 162 0.46 -12.48 21.79
CA ASN A 162 0.99 -13.76 22.28
C ASN A 162 1.57 -14.68 21.18
N PHE A 163 1.38 -14.38 19.89
CA PHE A 163 1.91 -15.15 18.75
C PHE A 163 2.80 -14.24 17.90
N ASP A 164 4.10 -14.54 17.80
CA ASP A 164 5.12 -13.77 17.07
C ASP A 164 4.88 -12.24 17.00
N TYR A 165 5.38 -11.56 18.04
CA TYR A 165 5.25 -10.12 18.27
C TYR A 165 5.64 -9.28 17.05
N ASN A 166 6.61 -9.71 16.24
CA ASN A 166 7.21 -8.88 15.20
C ASN A 166 6.36 -8.74 13.93
N LEU A 167 5.69 -9.81 13.50
CA LEU A 167 4.85 -9.76 12.29
C LEU A 167 3.53 -9.02 12.54
N ILE A 168 2.98 -9.20 13.73
CA ILE A 168 1.79 -8.51 14.21
C ILE A 168 2.05 -7.03 14.33
N LEU A 169 3.16 -6.67 14.98
CA LEU A 169 3.64 -5.30 15.05
C LEU A 169 3.89 -4.73 13.64
N TYR A 170 4.54 -5.49 12.75
CA TYR A 170 4.73 -5.08 11.36
C TYR A 170 3.40 -4.75 10.65
N SER A 171 2.37 -5.59 10.83
CA SER A 171 1.04 -5.35 10.24
C SER A 171 0.42 -4.02 10.68
N GLN A 172 0.55 -3.70 11.97
CA GLN A 172 0.08 -2.45 12.56
C GLN A 172 0.87 -1.26 12.04
N LEU A 173 2.21 -1.39 12.02
CA LEU A 173 3.09 -0.34 11.55
C LEU A 173 2.82 -0.03 10.07
N VAL A 174 2.68 -1.03 9.20
CA VAL A 174 2.26 -0.85 7.81
C VAL A 174 0.90 -0.14 7.75
N HIS A 175 -0.08 -0.58 8.56
CA HIS A 175 -1.40 0.01 8.54
C HIS A 175 -1.35 1.52 8.83
N ILE A 176 -0.68 1.88 9.93
CA ILE A 176 -0.56 3.27 10.38
C ILE A 176 0.24 4.11 9.37
N VAL A 177 1.34 3.56 8.86
CA VAL A 177 2.26 4.27 7.96
C VAL A 177 1.66 4.49 6.57
N ASN A 178 1.01 3.48 5.98
CA ASN A 178 0.56 3.56 4.60
C ASN A 178 -0.87 4.09 4.44
N TYR A 179 -1.73 3.94 5.45
CA TYR A 179 -3.16 4.22 5.28
C TYR A 179 -3.67 5.36 6.14
N THR A 180 -3.35 5.40 7.44
CA THR A 180 -3.86 6.47 8.31
C THR A 180 -2.96 7.69 8.30
N LYS A 181 -1.66 7.52 7.99
CA LYS A 181 -0.61 8.53 8.14
C LYS A 181 -0.59 9.16 9.54
N ASN A 182 -1.17 8.48 10.54
CA ASN A 182 -1.26 8.95 11.91
C ASN A 182 -0.04 8.48 12.69
N TYR A 183 1.08 9.17 12.46
CA TYR A 183 2.38 8.79 13.01
C TYR A 183 2.47 8.90 14.55
N ARG A 184 1.48 9.49 15.23
CA ARG A 184 1.46 9.64 16.69
C ARG A 184 1.38 8.30 17.43
N HIS A 185 0.62 7.35 16.90
CA HIS A 185 0.55 6.00 17.46
C HIS A 185 1.87 5.24 17.27
N LEU A 186 2.62 5.55 16.20
CA LEU A 186 3.94 4.99 15.98
C LEU A 186 4.95 5.48 17.00
N ASP A 187 4.92 6.75 17.40
CA ASP A 187 5.85 7.27 18.41
C ASP A 187 5.71 6.54 19.75
N ILE A 188 4.48 6.14 20.09
CA ILE A 188 4.19 5.34 21.28
C ILE A 188 4.73 3.92 21.11
N LEU A 189 4.37 3.23 20.01
CA LEU A 189 4.87 1.88 19.69
C LEU A 189 6.40 1.80 19.62
N PHE A 190 7.05 2.85 19.11
CA PHE A 190 8.50 2.91 18.97
C PHE A 190 9.22 3.28 20.26
N SER A 191 8.56 3.98 21.20
CA SER A 191 9.16 4.24 22.51
C SER A 191 9.39 2.97 23.33
N GLU A 192 8.73 1.86 22.96
CA GLU A 192 8.79 0.57 23.65
C GLU A 192 9.68 -0.46 22.94
N LEU A 193 10.16 -0.17 21.73
CA LEU A 193 11.01 -1.07 20.95
C LEU A 193 12.49 -0.69 21.12
N PRO A 194 13.41 -1.65 21.34
CA PRO A 194 14.84 -1.39 21.27
C PRO A 194 15.25 -1.19 19.80
N LEU A 195 14.97 -0.01 19.27
CA LEU A 195 14.89 0.35 17.84
C LEU A 195 16.11 0.04 16.95
N LEU A 196 17.29 -0.25 17.53
CA LEU A 196 18.55 -0.39 16.79
C LEU A 196 19.49 -1.46 17.36
N ASP A 197 18.98 -2.39 18.17
CA ASP A 197 19.78 -3.53 18.63
C ASP A 197 19.98 -4.58 17.52
N ASP A 198 20.93 -5.51 17.69
CA ASP A 198 21.18 -6.58 16.70
C ASP A 198 20.05 -7.61 16.62
N THR A 199 19.04 -7.53 17.49
CA THR A 199 17.86 -8.40 17.48
C THR A 199 16.66 -7.78 16.76
N SER A 200 16.82 -6.57 16.22
CA SER A 200 15.76 -5.84 15.53
C SER A 200 15.27 -6.56 14.28
N ASP A 201 13.96 -6.71 14.14
CA ASP A 201 13.35 -7.37 12.99
C ASP A 201 13.46 -6.51 11.71
N PRO A 202 13.95 -7.05 10.58
CA PRO A 202 14.07 -6.30 9.34
C PRO A 202 12.74 -5.69 8.84
N LEU A 203 11.60 -6.35 9.06
CA LEU A 203 10.29 -5.84 8.64
C LEU A 203 9.90 -4.60 9.44
N ILE A 204 10.16 -4.59 10.75
CA ILE A 204 9.94 -3.42 11.62
C ILE A 204 10.84 -2.26 11.18
N LEU A 205 12.13 -2.53 10.92
CA LEU A 205 13.05 -1.52 10.41
C LEU A 205 12.61 -0.95 9.06
N TYR A 206 12.04 -1.76 8.16
CA TYR A 206 11.50 -1.26 6.89
C TYR A 206 10.33 -0.28 7.09
N CYS A 207 9.44 -0.54 8.05
CA CYS A 207 8.36 0.40 8.41
C CYS A 207 8.90 1.73 8.98
N LEU A 208 9.94 1.65 9.82
CA LEU A 208 10.63 2.82 10.35
C LEU A 208 11.29 3.65 9.25
N LEU A 209 11.98 2.98 8.32
CA LEU A 209 12.58 3.62 7.16
C LEU A 209 11.52 4.39 6.36
N TYR A 210 10.39 3.74 6.07
CA TYR A 210 9.29 4.37 5.37
C TYR A 210 8.73 5.57 6.15
N LYS A 211 8.49 5.45 7.47
CA LYS A 211 8.05 6.57 8.32
C LYS A 211 9.02 7.74 8.21
N TYR A 212 10.29 7.51 8.56
CA TYR A 212 11.27 8.59 8.66
C TYR A 212 11.48 9.31 7.34
N TYR A 213 11.49 8.58 6.23
CA TYR A 213 11.56 9.19 4.91
C TYR A 213 10.30 9.97 4.52
N ASN A 214 9.10 9.54 4.92
CA ASN A 214 7.87 10.32 4.67
C ASN A 214 7.69 11.51 5.62
N THR A 215 8.36 11.50 6.78
CA THR A 215 8.34 12.61 7.74
C THR A 215 9.60 13.49 7.66
N ASN A 216 10.43 13.34 6.62
CA ASN A 216 11.67 14.08 6.38
C ASN A 216 12.72 14.00 7.51
N GLN A 217 12.74 12.90 8.27
CA GLN A 217 13.70 12.63 9.33
C GLN A 217 14.91 11.86 8.78
N LEU A 218 15.72 12.57 7.99
CA LEU A 218 16.83 12.04 7.20
C LEU A 218 17.86 11.21 7.99
N GLU A 219 18.35 11.77 9.08
CA GLU A 219 19.41 11.16 9.87
C GLU A 219 18.96 9.81 10.44
N LEU A 220 17.75 9.78 11.00
CA LEU A 220 17.13 8.56 11.54
C LEU A 220 16.83 7.53 10.43
N GLY A 221 16.32 7.98 9.27
CA GLY A 221 16.12 7.11 8.11
C GLY A 221 17.43 6.45 7.65
N ASN A 222 18.53 7.21 7.58
CA ASN A 222 19.85 6.67 7.21
C ASN A 222 20.42 5.71 8.27
N GLN A 223 20.19 5.97 9.56
CA GLN A 223 20.59 5.04 10.63
C GLN A 223 19.86 3.70 10.50
N VAL A 224 18.54 3.74 10.28
CA VAL A 224 17.72 2.54 10.04
C VAL A 224 18.15 1.82 8.77
N LEU A 225 18.42 2.55 7.69
CA LEU A 225 18.89 2.00 6.42
C LEU A 225 20.19 1.20 6.60
N ASN A 226 21.18 1.81 7.26
CA ASN A 226 22.46 1.15 7.54
C ASN A 226 22.28 -0.10 8.41
N LYS A 227 21.36 -0.04 9.38
CA LYS A 227 21.02 -1.20 10.22
C LYS A 227 20.40 -2.34 9.41
N ILE A 228 19.49 -2.03 8.50
CA ILE A 228 18.91 -3.05 7.59
C ILE A 228 20.03 -3.75 6.81
N TYR A 229 20.97 -2.99 6.23
CA TYR A 229 22.09 -3.58 5.48
C TYR A 229 23.06 -4.39 6.35
N SER A 230 23.17 -4.10 7.65
CA SER A 230 24.04 -4.88 8.54
C SER A 230 23.43 -6.21 8.98
N ILE A 231 22.10 -6.32 9.07
CA ILE A 231 21.43 -7.52 9.60
C ILE A 231 20.80 -8.40 8.52
N VAL A 232 20.43 -7.83 7.37
CA VAL A 232 19.82 -8.59 6.28
C VAL A 232 20.93 -9.19 5.42
N PRO A 233 21.01 -10.53 5.29
CA PRO A 233 22.02 -11.16 4.46
C PRO A 233 21.90 -10.70 2.99
N GLU A 234 23.03 -10.53 2.31
CA GLU A 234 23.06 -10.18 0.88
C GLU A 234 22.27 -11.17 0.01
N SER A 235 22.13 -12.43 0.46
CA SER A 235 21.31 -13.43 -0.21
C SER A 235 19.81 -13.11 -0.22
N ASN A 236 19.31 -12.21 0.64
CA ASN A 236 17.92 -11.75 0.62
C ASN A 236 17.74 -10.52 -0.28
N THR A 237 18.08 -10.73 -1.55
CA THR A 237 18.12 -9.69 -2.59
C THR A 237 16.78 -9.03 -2.86
N ARG A 238 15.65 -9.76 -2.73
CA ARG A 238 14.31 -9.19 -2.95
C ARG A 238 13.96 -8.16 -1.89
N PHE A 239 14.23 -8.46 -0.62
CA PHE A 239 13.99 -7.50 0.46
C PHE A 239 14.90 -6.28 0.33
N LEU A 240 16.19 -6.50 0.07
CA LEU A 240 17.16 -5.44 -0.16
C LEU A 240 16.76 -4.55 -1.35
N PHE A 241 16.24 -5.15 -2.43
CA PHE A 241 15.67 -4.39 -3.55
C PHE A 241 14.49 -3.51 -3.11
N ARG A 242 13.57 -4.03 -2.28
CA ARG A 242 12.45 -3.24 -1.74
C ARG A 242 12.91 -2.08 -0.87
N VAL A 243 13.94 -2.29 -0.03
CA VAL A 243 14.57 -1.24 0.79
C VAL A 243 15.19 -0.16 -0.10
N LYS A 244 15.91 -0.56 -1.15
CA LYS A 244 16.49 0.37 -2.13
C LYS A 244 15.45 1.14 -2.93
N LEU A 245 14.33 0.51 -3.29
CA LEU A 245 13.22 1.21 -3.92
C LEU A 245 12.69 2.33 -3.01
N GLN A 246 12.56 2.07 -1.70
CA GLN A 246 12.15 3.08 -0.73
C GLN A 246 13.17 4.21 -0.59
N GLU A 247 14.47 3.87 -0.59
CA GLU A 247 15.57 4.85 -0.63
C GLU A 247 15.48 5.73 -1.89
N LEU A 248 15.24 5.14 -3.06
CA LEU A 248 15.10 5.85 -4.33
C LEU A 248 13.89 6.79 -4.34
N PHE A 249 12.73 6.35 -3.85
CA PHE A 249 11.55 7.19 -3.68
C PHE A 249 11.84 8.40 -2.79
N TYR A 250 12.60 8.21 -1.71
CA TYR A 250 13.00 9.30 -0.83
C TYR A 250 13.95 10.27 -1.54
N VAL A 251 15.02 9.73 -2.11
CA VAL A 251 16.07 10.48 -2.79
C VAL A 251 15.53 11.33 -3.96
N TYR A 252 14.55 10.81 -4.71
CA TYR A 252 13.84 11.59 -5.73
C TYR A 252 13.22 12.89 -5.19
N ASN A 253 12.62 12.83 -4.01
CA ASN A 253 11.91 13.97 -3.41
C ASN A 253 12.84 14.85 -2.55
N PHE A 254 13.85 14.22 -1.94
CA PHE A 254 14.73 14.66 -0.83
C PHE A 254 16.11 15.20 -1.18
N ASP A 255 16.89 14.35 -1.86
CA ASP A 255 18.35 14.46 -1.97
C ASP A 255 18.78 13.81 -3.28
N SER A 256 18.64 14.57 -4.36
CA SER A 256 18.88 14.10 -5.73
C SER A 256 20.29 13.55 -5.95
N SER A 257 21.26 13.90 -5.11
CA SER A 257 22.67 13.56 -5.26
C SER A 257 22.96 12.05 -5.16
N ARG A 258 22.08 11.29 -4.48
CA ARG A 258 22.29 9.84 -4.24
C ARG A 258 21.52 8.94 -5.20
N ALA A 259 20.67 9.50 -6.06
CA ALA A 259 19.66 8.74 -6.80
C ALA A 259 20.26 7.72 -7.76
N ASP A 260 21.32 8.14 -8.46
CA ASP A 260 22.05 7.29 -9.38
C ASP A 260 22.68 6.11 -8.67
N SER A 261 23.31 6.34 -7.51
CA SER A 261 23.93 5.27 -6.73
C SER A 261 22.88 4.26 -6.24
N SER A 262 21.77 4.75 -5.68
CA SER A 262 20.69 3.89 -5.19
C SER A 262 19.99 3.13 -6.33
N TYR A 263 19.81 3.76 -7.50
CA TYR A 263 19.27 3.10 -8.69
C TYR A 263 20.21 2.01 -9.21
N GLN A 264 21.50 2.30 -9.36
CA GLN A 264 22.46 1.31 -9.85
C GLN A 264 22.58 0.11 -8.91
N GLU A 265 22.56 0.34 -7.59
CA GLU A 265 22.54 -0.73 -6.61
C GLU A 265 21.25 -1.56 -6.65
N ALA A 266 20.09 -0.90 -6.71
CA ALA A 266 18.80 -1.58 -6.91
C ALA A 266 18.77 -2.41 -8.20
N TYR A 267 19.32 -1.86 -9.28
CA TYR A 267 19.35 -2.50 -10.60
C TYR A 267 20.29 -3.72 -10.63
N LYS A 268 21.36 -3.75 -9.82
CA LYS A 268 22.16 -4.96 -9.60
C LYS A 268 21.31 -6.09 -9.01
N TYR A 269 20.48 -5.80 -8.02
CA TYR A 269 19.58 -6.81 -7.44
C TYR A 269 18.56 -7.32 -8.47
N ILE A 270 18.03 -6.44 -9.34
CA ILE A 270 17.15 -6.82 -10.46
C ILE A 270 17.85 -7.79 -11.42
N LYS A 271 19.06 -7.47 -11.87
CA LYS A 271 19.78 -8.31 -12.83
C LYS A 271 20.12 -9.70 -12.30
N GLN A 272 20.29 -9.83 -10.99
CA GLN A 272 20.64 -11.10 -10.36
C GLN A 272 19.42 -12.02 -10.14
N HIS A 273 18.18 -11.51 -10.27
CA HIS A 273 16.98 -12.23 -9.86
C HIS A 273 15.84 -12.09 -10.87
N SER A 274 15.43 -13.19 -11.49
CA SER A 274 14.38 -13.24 -12.52
C SER A 274 12.94 -13.09 -11.99
N GLU A 275 12.74 -12.95 -10.68
CA GLU A 275 11.43 -13.05 -10.02
C GLU A 275 11.09 -11.83 -9.15
N ILE A 276 11.48 -10.63 -9.59
CA ILE A 276 10.98 -9.41 -8.93
C ILE A 276 9.56 -9.12 -9.41
N PRO A 277 8.60 -8.85 -8.50
CA PRO A 277 7.24 -8.49 -8.88
C PRO A 277 7.20 -7.34 -9.88
N ARG A 278 6.47 -7.53 -10.99
CA ARG A 278 6.36 -6.52 -12.08
C ARG A 278 5.94 -5.15 -11.55
N ARG A 279 5.02 -5.09 -10.57
CA ARG A 279 4.58 -3.83 -9.94
C ARG A 279 5.75 -3.03 -9.37
N LEU A 280 6.70 -3.70 -8.70
CA LEU A 280 7.85 -3.02 -8.11
C LEU A 280 8.82 -2.54 -9.19
N LEU A 281 9.02 -3.32 -10.25
CA LEU A 281 9.81 -2.91 -11.41
C LEU A 281 9.20 -1.69 -12.11
N LYS A 282 7.87 -1.67 -12.30
CA LYS A 282 7.13 -0.51 -12.83
C LYS A 282 7.40 0.74 -12.00
N SER A 283 7.18 0.67 -10.68
CA SER A 283 7.44 1.82 -9.80
C SER A 283 8.92 2.24 -9.82
N PHE A 284 9.84 1.28 -9.79
CA PHE A 284 11.28 1.52 -9.82
C PHE A 284 11.74 2.31 -11.04
N HIS A 285 11.42 1.83 -12.25
CA HIS A 285 11.82 2.50 -13.49
C HIS A 285 11.11 3.84 -13.65
N TYR A 286 9.80 3.92 -13.34
CA TYR A 286 9.05 5.17 -13.45
C TYR A 286 9.65 6.27 -12.58
N ASN A 287 9.91 6.00 -11.30
CA ASN A 287 10.42 7.02 -10.39
C ASN A 287 11.83 7.49 -10.77
N TYR A 288 12.70 6.59 -11.21
CA TYR A 288 14.03 6.99 -11.65
C TYR A 288 13.98 7.78 -12.96
N ALA A 289 13.10 7.42 -13.89
CA ALA A 289 12.89 8.20 -15.11
C ALA A 289 12.41 9.63 -14.78
N MET A 290 11.49 9.77 -13.82
CA MET A 290 11.06 11.06 -13.31
C MET A 290 12.20 11.83 -12.64
N HIS A 291 13.04 11.15 -11.84
CA HIS A 291 14.23 11.75 -11.26
C HIS A 291 15.16 12.33 -12.33
N LEU A 292 15.47 11.56 -13.37
CA LEU A 292 16.32 12.00 -14.47
C LEU A 292 15.69 13.16 -15.25
N PHE A 293 14.38 13.11 -15.48
CA PHE A 293 13.62 14.18 -16.10
C PHE A 293 13.72 15.49 -15.29
N SER A 294 13.49 15.45 -13.98
CA SER A 294 13.60 16.61 -13.09
C SER A 294 15.03 17.18 -13.01
N ASN A 295 16.04 16.36 -13.30
CA ASN A 295 17.46 16.77 -13.32
C ASN A 295 17.97 17.08 -14.74
N TYR A 296 17.08 17.31 -15.72
CA TYR A 296 17.43 17.70 -17.09
C TYR A 296 18.26 16.67 -17.86
N ARG A 297 18.25 15.41 -17.41
CA ARG A 297 18.96 14.28 -18.04
C ARG A 297 18.02 13.52 -18.97
N TYR A 298 17.51 14.23 -19.97
CA TYR A 298 16.40 13.75 -20.79
C TYR A 298 16.74 12.50 -21.62
N GLU A 299 17.96 12.37 -22.14
CA GLU A 299 18.39 11.16 -22.86
C GLU A 299 18.41 9.93 -21.94
N ASP A 300 18.91 10.08 -20.72
CA ASP A 300 18.90 9.00 -19.73
C ASP A 300 17.47 8.66 -19.26
N ALA A 301 16.61 9.68 -19.13
CA ALA A 301 15.21 9.53 -18.76
C ALA A 301 14.43 8.74 -19.83
N ILE A 302 14.67 9.03 -21.13
CA ILE A 302 14.10 8.29 -22.27
C ILE A 302 14.44 6.80 -22.14
N ASN A 303 15.73 6.47 -21.99
CA ASN A 303 16.16 5.08 -21.85
C ASN A 303 15.50 4.38 -20.65
N THR A 304 15.33 5.10 -19.54
CA THR A 304 14.70 4.55 -18.33
C THR A 304 13.19 4.37 -18.50
N PHE A 305 12.50 5.28 -19.18
CA PHE A 305 11.09 5.13 -19.54
C PHE A 305 10.88 3.95 -20.50
N GLU A 306 11.79 3.67 -21.42
CA GLU A 306 11.71 2.47 -22.27
C GLU A 306 11.79 1.18 -21.45
N GLU A 307 12.65 1.13 -20.42
CA GLU A 307 12.67 0.01 -19.47
C GLU A 307 11.35 -0.09 -18.68
N TYR A 308 10.75 1.03 -18.28
CA TYR A 308 9.41 1.07 -17.69
C TYR A 308 8.35 0.48 -18.64
N PHE A 309 8.37 0.86 -19.92
CA PHE A 309 7.39 0.39 -20.90
C PHE A 309 7.55 -1.10 -21.24
N LYS A 310 8.76 -1.66 -21.16
CA LYS A 310 8.99 -3.11 -21.31
C LYS A 310 8.34 -3.94 -20.20
N VAL A 311 8.19 -3.37 -18.99
CA VAL A 311 7.61 -4.06 -17.83
C VAL A 311 6.15 -3.69 -17.56
N THR A 312 5.59 -2.71 -18.30
CA THR A 312 4.18 -2.31 -18.20
C THR A 312 3.36 -2.79 -19.40
N ASP A 313 2.20 -3.35 -19.08
CA ASP A 313 1.15 -3.77 -19.99
C ASP A 313 -0.06 -2.82 -19.96
N THR A 314 -0.02 -1.83 -19.08
CA THR A 314 -1.10 -0.87 -18.83
C THR A 314 -0.69 0.51 -19.30
N PHE A 315 -1.51 1.12 -20.16
CA PHE A 315 -1.35 2.50 -20.59
C PHE A 315 -1.39 3.46 -19.39
N ASN A 316 -0.39 4.32 -19.27
CA ASN A 316 -0.31 5.36 -18.25
C ASN A 316 -0.03 6.71 -18.91
N VAL A 317 -1.06 7.56 -18.96
CA VAL A 317 -1.01 8.87 -19.63
C VAL A 317 0.12 9.77 -19.12
N TYR A 318 0.44 9.70 -17.83
CA TYR A 318 1.51 10.48 -17.22
C TYR A 318 2.89 9.99 -17.68
N ALA A 319 3.10 8.68 -17.69
CA ALA A 319 4.36 8.10 -18.14
C ALA A 319 4.63 8.42 -19.60
N GLU A 320 3.61 8.28 -20.45
CA GLU A 320 3.68 8.54 -21.89
C GLU A 320 3.94 10.02 -22.18
N SER A 321 3.25 10.92 -21.47
CA SER A 321 3.44 12.37 -21.62
C SER A 321 4.84 12.80 -21.19
N ASN A 322 5.34 12.28 -20.06
CA ASN A 322 6.67 12.59 -19.56
C ASN A 322 7.77 12.02 -20.47
N TYR A 323 7.61 10.78 -20.95
CA TYR A 323 8.53 10.17 -21.91
C TYR A 323 8.64 11.00 -23.19
N ALA A 324 7.51 11.40 -23.75
CA ALA A 324 7.48 12.21 -24.96
C ALA A 324 8.07 13.62 -24.73
N MET A 325 7.81 14.23 -23.58
CA MET A 325 8.42 15.50 -23.21
C MET A 325 9.95 15.38 -23.15
N CYS A 326 10.48 14.28 -22.61
CA CYS A 326 11.93 14.04 -22.60
C CYS A 326 12.52 14.08 -24.02
N HIS A 327 11.89 13.41 -25.00
CA HIS A 327 12.35 13.41 -26.41
C HIS A 327 12.45 14.81 -27.00
N VAL A 328 11.47 15.66 -26.73
CA VAL A 328 11.44 17.04 -27.23
C VAL A 328 12.54 17.88 -26.59
N LEU A 329 12.66 17.80 -25.27
CA LEU A 329 13.63 18.58 -24.51
C LEU A 329 15.08 18.14 -24.83
N ALA A 330 15.31 16.84 -25.02
CA ALA A 330 16.57 16.29 -25.50
C ALA A 330 16.92 16.80 -26.91
N LYS A 331 16.00 16.72 -27.87
CA LYS A 331 16.20 17.20 -29.25
C LYS A 331 16.52 18.69 -29.30
N LYS A 332 15.84 19.48 -28.45
CA LYS A 332 16.08 20.93 -28.33
C LYS A 332 17.33 21.28 -27.50
N LYS A 333 18.04 20.30 -26.93
CA LYS A 333 19.22 20.48 -26.06
C LYS A 333 18.98 21.45 -24.90
N ILE A 334 17.75 21.45 -24.36
CA ILE A 334 17.38 22.28 -23.21
C ILE A 334 18.04 21.68 -21.97
N LYS A 335 18.66 22.50 -21.13
CA LYS A 335 19.48 22.01 -20.00
C LYS A 335 19.09 22.55 -18.62
N ARG A 336 18.11 23.46 -18.51
CA ARG A 336 17.66 24.04 -17.25
C ARG A 336 16.24 24.59 -17.31
N GLU A 337 15.69 24.77 -16.11
CA GLU A 337 14.36 25.26 -15.69
C GLU A 337 13.69 26.20 -16.68
N TYR A 338 12.39 25.96 -16.89
CA TYR A 338 11.55 26.68 -17.84
C TYR A 338 11.71 28.20 -17.78
N ASP A 339 11.91 28.80 -18.96
CA ASP A 339 11.00 29.85 -19.39
C ASP A 339 10.00 29.17 -20.32
N LEU A 340 8.82 28.79 -19.80
CA LEU A 340 7.73 28.16 -20.58
C LEU A 340 7.35 29.03 -21.78
N ASP A 341 7.62 30.34 -21.69
CA ASP A 341 7.42 31.35 -22.72
C ASP A 341 8.34 31.17 -23.95
N SER A 342 9.38 30.33 -23.85
CA SER A 342 10.29 30.01 -24.96
C SER A 342 9.86 28.78 -25.77
N LEU A 343 8.88 28.02 -25.29
CA LEU A 343 8.21 27.00 -26.09
C LEU A 343 7.15 27.71 -26.91
N ASP A 344 7.55 28.17 -28.09
CA ASP A 344 6.68 28.71 -29.14
C ASP A 344 5.28 28.07 -29.10
N ASP A 345 4.21 28.89 -29.07
CA ASP A 345 2.79 28.51 -28.97
C ASP A 345 2.33 27.49 -30.05
N SER A 346 3.22 27.13 -30.97
CA SER A 346 3.10 26.09 -31.97
C SER A 346 3.35 24.65 -31.45
N ASN A 347 3.74 24.49 -30.18
CA ASN A 347 4.16 23.20 -29.63
C ASN A 347 2.99 22.44 -28.98
N VAL A 348 2.68 21.22 -29.44
CA VAL A 348 1.58 20.33 -28.98
C VAL A 348 1.57 20.04 -27.46
N TRP A 349 2.70 20.22 -26.79
CA TRP A 349 3.00 19.58 -25.52
C TRP A 349 2.39 20.20 -24.27
N PRO A 350 2.42 21.53 -24.09
CA PRO A 350 1.60 22.20 -23.07
C PRO A 350 0.12 21.83 -23.21
N CYS A 351 -0.36 21.65 -24.44
CA CYS A 351 -1.74 21.31 -24.73
C CYS A 351 -2.07 19.86 -24.33
N ILE A 352 -1.19 18.88 -24.60
CA ILE A 352 -1.35 17.50 -24.12
C ILE A 352 -1.36 17.43 -22.59
N LEU A 353 -0.47 18.16 -21.90
CA LEU A 353 -0.47 18.21 -20.43
C LEU A 353 -1.76 18.82 -19.88
N LYS A 354 -2.23 19.94 -20.48
CA LYS A 354 -3.49 20.59 -20.12
C LYS A 354 -4.68 19.65 -20.34
N TYR A 355 -4.70 18.89 -21.44
CA TYR A 355 -5.69 17.85 -21.69
C TYR A 355 -5.68 16.75 -20.62
N CYS A 356 -4.51 16.27 -20.18
CA CYS A 356 -4.43 15.24 -19.15
C CYS A 356 -5.03 15.71 -17.81
N VAL A 357 -4.72 16.95 -17.40
CA VAL A 357 -5.26 17.56 -16.17
C VAL A 357 -6.78 17.69 -16.24
N LEU A 358 -7.33 18.13 -17.37
CA LEU A 358 -8.80 18.24 -17.53
C LEU A 358 -9.51 16.89 -17.53
N LYS A 359 -8.83 15.83 -17.99
CA LYS A 359 -9.40 14.47 -18.06
C LYS A 359 -9.58 13.89 -16.67
N GLU A 360 -8.64 14.12 -15.77
CA GLU A 360 -8.79 13.73 -14.37
C GLU A 360 -9.92 14.46 -13.66
N ASN A 361 -10.13 15.73 -14.03
CA ASN A 361 -11.19 16.55 -13.46
C ASN A 361 -12.58 16.26 -14.07
N ASN A 362 -12.68 15.32 -15.01
CA ASN A 362 -13.90 15.01 -15.78
C ASN A 362 -14.52 16.23 -16.50
N ASP A 363 -13.71 17.23 -16.87
CA ASP A 363 -14.20 18.38 -17.62
C ASP A 363 -14.22 18.07 -19.12
N ILE A 364 -15.28 17.36 -19.51
CA ILE A 364 -15.44 16.83 -20.86
C ILE A 364 -15.53 17.95 -21.92
N GLU A 365 -16.13 19.11 -21.62
CA GLU A 365 -16.25 20.21 -22.59
C GLU A 365 -14.92 20.92 -22.84
N GLU A 366 -14.12 21.16 -21.80
CA GLU A 366 -12.81 21.79 -21.95
C GLU A 366 -11.79 20.85 -22.60
N LEU A 367 -11.88 19.54 -22.33
CA LEU A 367 -11.12 18.49 -23.03
C LEU A 367 -11.27 18.55 -24.54
N PHE A 368 -12.50 18.76 -25.03
CA PHE A 368 -12.76 18.90 -26.47
C PHE A 368 -12.10 20.13 -27.05
N GLY A 369 -12.23 21.27 -26.35
CA GLY A 369 -11.68 22.54 -26.81
C GLY A 369 -10.18 22.45 -27.07
N ILE A 370 -9.45 21.81 -26.17
CA ILE A 370 -8.00 21.65 -26.28
C ILE A 370 -7.62 20.61 -27.34
N MET A 371 -8.32 19.47 -27.37
CA MET A 371 -8.03 18.43 -28.36
C MET A 371 -8.22 18.96 -29.80
N GLU A 372 -9.33 19.66 -30.07
CA GLU A 372 -9.66 20.16 -31.40
C GLU A 372 -8.82 21.36 -31.83
N LYS A 373 -8.58 22.32 -30.92
CA LYS A 373 -7.99 23.62 -31.28
C LYS A 373 -6.50 23.70 -31.07
N GLU A 374 -5.96 22.87 -30.18
CA GLU A 374 -4.57 23.01 -29.73
C GLU A 374 -3.74 21.75 -30.02
N ILE A 375 -4.25 20.55 -29.71
CA ILE A 375 -3.50 19.29 -29.91
C ILE A 375 -3.54 18.86 -31.37
N ILE A 376 -4.73 18.59 -31.92
CA ILE A 376 -4.88 18.05 -33.28
C ILE A 376 -4.20 18.92 -34.36
N PRO A 377 -4.35 20.25 -34.39
CA PRO A 377 -3.74 21.09 -35.43
C PRO A 377 -2.21 21.07 -35.40
N ASN A 378 -1.64 20.91 -34.20
CA ASN A 378 -0.20 20.88 -33.99
C ASN A 378 0.37 19.45 -34.08
N CYS A 379 -0.46 18.40 -33.97
CA CYS A 379 -0.05 16.99 -34.06
C CYS A 379 0.41 16.53 -35.46
N PHE A 380 0.07 17.28 -36.52
CA PHE A 380 0.41 16.92 -37.90
C PHE A 380 1.84 17.31 -38.32
N LYS A 381 2.67 17.79 -37.39
CA LYS A 381 4.09 18.12 -37.64
C LYS A 381 5.00 17.26 -36.75
N ASP A 382 5.60 16.22 -37.33
CA ASP A 382 6.74 15.47 -36.79
C ASP A 382 6.61 14.92 -35.36
N LEU A 383 5.48 14.29 -35.02
CA LEU A 383 5.33 13.59 -33.73
C LEU A 383 5.93 12.17 -33.76
N PRO A 384 6.51 11.70 -32.64
CA PRO A 384 6.87 10.30 -32.46
C PRO A 384 5.65 9.36 -32.62
N PRO A 385 5.80 8.17 -33.22
CA PRO A 385 4.70 7.23 -33.51
C PRO A 385 3.79 6.90 -32.31
N ILE A 386 4.35 6.83 -31.10
CA ILE A 386 3.61 6.50 -29.87
C ILE A 386 2.54 7.54 -29.52
N LEU A 387 2.71 8.79 -29.97
CA LEU A 387 1.77 9.88 -29.68
C LEU A 387 0.68 10.00 -30.71
N LEU A 388 0.98 9.64 -31.95
CA LEU A 388 -0.04 9.40 -32.96
C LEU A 388 -1.01 8.32 -32.47
N GLU A 389 -0.49 7.24 -31.89
CA GLU A 389 -1.31 6.18 -31.30
C GLU A 389 -2.13 6.67 -30.10
N PHE A 390 -1.55 7.48 -29.21
CA PHE A 390 -2.26 8.12 -28.10
C PHE A 390 -3.41 9.01 -28.58
N VAL A 391 -3.12 9.97 -29.48
CA VAL A 391 -4.11 10.92 -30.01
C VAL A 391 -5.25 10.18 -30.70
N GLN A 392 -4.95 9.07 -31.40
CA GLN A 392 -5.98 8.22 -32.00
C GLN A 392 -6.87 7.54 -30.96
N LYS A 393 -6.29 6.88 -29.96
CA LYS A 393 -7.06 6.21 -28.89
C LYS A 393 -7.96 7.20 -28.14
N GLU A 394 -7.43 8.38 -27.83
CA GLU A 394 -8.18 9.42 -27.12
C GLU A 394 -9.29 10.03 -28.00
N THR A 395 -9.01 10.28 -29.29
CA THR A 395 -10.03 10.76 -30.23
C THR A 395 -11.16 9.74 -30.40
N LEU A 396 -10.84 8.44 -30.42
CA LEU A 396 -11.82 7.35 -30.47
C LEU A 396 -12.71 7.36 -29.22
N TRP A 397 -12.09 7.35 -28.03
CA TRP A 397 -12.81 7.37 -26.76
C TRP A 397 -13.72 8.60 -26.62
N LEU A 398 -13.19 9.79 -26.92
CA LEU A 398 -13.98 11.03 -26.90
C LEU A 398 -15.17 10.95 -27.87
N THR A 399 -15.01 10.36 -29.06
CA THR A 399 -16.10 10.17 -30.04
C THR A 399 -17.16 9.19 -29.51
N GLU A 400 -16.76 8.15 -28.79
CA GLU A 400 -17.69 7.17 -28.18
C GLU A 400 -18.50 7.78 -27.04
N VAL A 401 -17.83 8.57 -26.18
CA VAL A 401 -18.46 9.27 -25.06
C VAL A 401 -19.30 10.45 -25.55
N THR A 402 -18.99 11.02 -26.72
CA THR A 402 -19.76 12.12 -27.34
C THR A 402 -20.23 11.82 -28.76
N LYS A 403 -21.34 11.08 -28.85
CA LYS A 403 -22.00 10.69 -30.11
C LYS A 403 -22.46 11.87 -31.01
N LYS A 404 -22.35 13.13 -30.59
CA LYS A 404 -22.92 14.31 -31.28
C LYS A 404 -21.98 15.02 -32.24
N TYR A 405 -20.67 14.76 -32.23
CA TYR A 405 -19.72 15.63 -32.94
C TYR A 405 -19.12 14.99 -34.21
N LYS A 406 -19.62 15.45 -35.36
CA LYS A 406 -19.20 14.98 -36.71
C LYS A 406 -17.72 15.25 -37.03
N ILE A 407 -17.12 16.28 -36.42
CA ILE A 407 -15.75 16.74 -36.72
C ILE A 407 -14.71 15.71 -36.23
N LEU A 408 -14.80 15.25 -34.98
CA LEU A 408 -13.90 14.23 -34.42
C LEU A 408 -14.01 12.89 -35.15
N LYS A 409 -15.24 12.50 -35.52
CA LYS A 409 -15.47 11.30 -36.32
C LYS A 409 -14.80 11.38 -37.69
N SER A 410 -14.79 12.56 -38.32
CA SER A 410 -14.12 12.79 -39.60
C SER A 410 -12.59 12.80 -39.47
N LEU A 411 -12.07 13.29 -38.34
CA LEU A 411 -10.64 13.31 -38.02
C LEU A 411 -10.10 11.92 -37.70
N ASN A 412 -10.84 11.12 -36.93
CA ASN A 412 -10.49 9.73 -36.64
C ASN A 412 -10.31 8.92 -37.95
N ILE A 413 -11.23 9.09 -38.91
CA ILE A 413 -11.12 8.44 -40.24
C ILE A 413 -9.85 8.90 -40.97
N LYS A 414 -9.56 10.21 -41.01
CA LYS A 414 -8.35 10.75 -41.66
C LYS A 414 -7.04 10.28 -41.00
N LEU A 415 -7.03 10.16 -39.67
CA LEU A 415 -5.88 9.68 -38.90
C LEU A 415 -5.61 8.19 -39.18
N ILE A 416 -6.66 7.37 -39.26
CA ILE A 416 -6.57 5.96 -39.66
C ILE A 416 -6.00 5.85 -41.07
N ASP A 417 -6.54 6.60 -42.04
CA ASP A 417 -6.11 6.56 -43.43
C ASP A 417 -4.63 6.93 -43.62
N ASN A 418 -4.10 7.86 -42.81
CA ASN A 418 -2.70 8.29 -42.85
C ASN A 418 -1.72 7.30 -42.23
N LEU A 419 -2.14 6.44 -41.29
CA LEU A 419 -1.27 5.40 -40.72
C LEU A 419 -1.29 4.09 -41.52
N THR A 420 -2.31 3.88 -42.36
CA THR A 420 -2.42 2.71 -43.24
C THR A 420 -1.70 2.87 -44.60
N LYS A 421 -1.08 4.03 -44.83
CA LYS A 421 -0.19 4.31 -45.98
C LYS A 421 1.25 4.34 -45.50
#